data_AF-A0A9D6MAT3-F1
#
_entry.id   AF-A0A9D6MAT3-F1
#
_cell.length_a   1.000
_cell.length_b   1.000
_cell.length_c   1.000
_cell.angle_alpha   90.00
_cell.angle_beta   90.00
_cell.angle_gamma   90.00
#
_symmetry.space_group_name_H-M   'P 1'
#
loop_
_entity.id
_entity.type
_entity.pdbx_description
1 polymer ?
#
loop_
_entity_poly.entity_id
_entity_poly.type
_entity_poly.pdbx_seq_one_letter_code
_entity_poly.pdbx_strand_id
1 'polypeptide(L)' 'MQKPIEIIKRLAEMVAETQEVEYSCDDVYCLLDQCVEAVARGEDLVKLMPLVQQHLDMCPDCREEFEALLRVVRAGMSAV' A
#
# COMPACT_ATOMS: atom_id res chain seq x y z
N MET A 1 18.37 30.74 3.14
CA MET A 1 19.01 29.99 4.25
C MET A 1 17.90 29.53 5.18
N GLN A 2 17.61 28.22 5.24
CA GLN A 2 16.54 27.71 6.10
C GLN A 2 16.92 27.88 7.57
N LYS A 3 15.96 28.31 8.41
CA LYS A 3 16.21 28.50 9.84
C LYS A 3 16.39 27.12 10.51
N PRO A 4 17.30 26.97 11.49
CA PRO A 4 17.57 25.69 12.15
C PRO A 4 16.31 24.99 12.69
N ILE A 5 15.34 25.76 13.18
CA ILE A 5 14.07 25.25 13.72
C ILE A 5 13.20 24.54 12.66
N GLU A 6 13.27 24.98 11.40
CA GLU A 6 12.47 24.41 10.30
C GLU A 6 13.06 23.07 9.83
N ILE A 7 14.39 22.94 9.89
CA ILE A 7 15.09 21.67 9.59
C ILE A 7 14.72 20.62 10.65
N ILE A 8 14.72 21.01 11.92
CA ILE A 8 14.39 20.11 13.03
C ILE A 8 12.94 19.62 12.94
N LYS A 9 11.98 20.51 12.63
CA LYS A 9 10.57 20.12 12.44
C LYS A 9 10.41 19.09 11.32
N ARG A 10 11.02 19.35 10.16
CA ARG A 10 10.93 18.43 9.02
C ARG A 10 11.55 17.07 9.31
N LEU A 11 12.68 17.04 10.01
CA LEU A 11 13.29 15.78 10.43
C LEU A 11 12.42 15.03 11.44
N ALA A 12 11.75 15.74 12.36
CA ALA A 12 10.83 15.11 13.32
C ALA A 12 9.59 14.53 12.64
N GLU A 13 9.03 15.22 11.64
CA GLU A 13 7.92 14.73 10.81
C GLU A 13 8.32 13.46 10.06
N MET A 14 9.48 13.46 9.39
CA MET A 14 9.99 12.29 8.68
C MET A 14 10.21 11.07 9.60
N VAL A 15 10.70 11.28 10.82
CA VAL A 15 10.87 10.20 11.80
C VAL A 15 9.53 9.72 12.34
N ALA A 16 8.57 10.63 12.56
CA ALA A 16 7.23 10.26 13.02
C ALA A 16 6.44 9.44 12.00
N GLU A 17 6.77 9.57 10.71
CA GLU A 17 6.18 8.78 9.62
C GLU A 17 6.83 7.39 9.47
N THR A 18 7.99 7.14 10.10
CA THR A 18 8.61 5.80 10.07
C THR A 18 7.85 4.81 10.93
N GLN A 19 7.76 3.57 10.47
CA GLN A 19 7.17 2.48 11.24
C GLN A 19 8.20 1.40 11.59
N GLU A 20 7.92 0.65 12.67
CA GLU A 20 8.77 -0.47 13.09
C GLU A 20 8.82 -1.57 12.01
N VAL A 21 7.77 -1.69 11.19
CA VAL A 21 7.69 -2.63 10.07
C VAL A 21 7.13 -1.90 8.86
N GLU A 22 7.90 -1.86 7.78
CA GLU A 22 7.49 -1.30 6.49
C GLU A 22 7.70 -2.36 5.42
N TYR A 23 6.71 -2.52 4.54
CA TYR A 23 6.88 -3.37 3.36
C TYR A 23 7.59 -2.61 2.26
N SER A 24 8.57 -3.27 1.66
CA SER A 24 9.13 -2.88 0.37
C SER A 24 8.15 -3.23 -0.76
N CYS A 25 8.42 -2.73 -1.97
CA CYS A 25 7.64 -3.12 -3.15
C CYS A 25 7.65 -4.65 -3.35
N ASP A 26 8.80 -5.30 -3.13
CA ASP A 26 8.96 -6.75 -3.28
C ASP A 26 8.10 -7.53 -2.27
N ASP A 27 8.03 -7.07 -1.02
CA ASP A 27 7.18 -7.67 0.00
C ASP A 27 5.70 -7.58 -0.38
N VAL A 28 5.28 -6.42 -0.91
CA VAL A 28 3.91 -6.22 -1.41
C VAL A 28 3.62 -7.12 -2.60
N TYR A 29 4.55 -7.23 -3.56
CA TYR A 29 4.37 -8.09 -4.74
C TYR A 29 4.16 -9.56 -4.36
N CYS A 30 4.86 -10.06 -3.34
CA CYS A 30 4.66 -11.42 -2.84
C CYS A 30 3.27 -11.67 -2.26
N LEU A 31 2.57 -10.62 -1.85
CA LEU A 31 1.25 -10.66 -1.22
C LEU A 31 0.12 -10.19 -2.14
N LEU A 32 0.46 -9.62 -3.30
CA LEU A 32 -0.47 -8.87 -4.15
C LEU A 32 -1.62 -9.73 -4.67
N ASP A 33 -1.33 -10.97 -5.08
CA ASP A 33 -2.33 -11.92 -5.55
C ASP A 33 -3.39 -12.20 -4.47
N GLN A 34 -2.94 -12.47 -3.24
CA GLN A 34 -3.81 -12.74 -2.09
C GLN A 34 -4.64 -11.51 -1.71
N CYS A 35 -4.02 -10.32 -1.74
CA CYS A 35 -4.73 -9.06 -1.52
C CYS A 35 -5.87 -8.87 -2.52
N VAL A 36 -5.57 -9.04 -3.81
CA VAL A 36 -6.52 -8.80 -4.89
C VAL A 36 -7.70 -9.76 -4.78
N GLU A 37 -7.44 -11.04 -4.52
CA GLU A 37 -8.51 -12.04 -4.34
C GLU A 37 -9.41 -11.70 -3.14
N ALA A 38 -8.84 -11.34 -2.00
CA ALA A 38 -9.61 -10.97 -0.81
C ALA A 38 -10.50 -9.75 -1.07
N VAL A 39 -9.95 -8.70 -1.68
CA VAL A 39 -10.70 -7.49 -2.03
C VAL A 39 -11.75 -7.77 -3.12
N ALA A 40 -11.49 -8.69 -4.04
CA ALA A 40 -12.47 -9.11 -5.03
C ALA A 40 -13.65 -9.86 -4.40
N ARG A 41 -13.43 -10.59 -3.30
CA ARG A 41 -14.49 -11.21 -2.48
C ARG A 41 -15.25 -10.23 -1.59
N GLY A 42 -14.84 -8.96 -1.55
CA GLY A 42 -15.46 -7.92 -0.71
C GLY A 42 -14.89 -7.84 0.70
N GLU A 43 -13.73 -8.44 0.95
CA GLU A 43 -13.01 -8.29 2.22
C GLU A 43 -12.38 -6.89 2.32
N ASP A 44 -12.21 -6.41 3.55
CA ASP A 44 -11.66 -5.08 3.84
C ASP A 44 -10.14 -5.14 3.95
N LEU A 45 -9.45 -4.57 2.95
CA LEU A 45 -7.98 -4.57 2.85
C LEU A 45 -7.31 -3.91 4.07
N VAL A 46 -7.92 -2.85 4.60
CA VAL A 46 -7.39 -2.11 5.75
C VAL A 46 -7.35 -3.00 6.99
N LYS A 47 -8.32 -3.91 7.14
CA LYS A 47 -8.38 -4.86 8.25
C LYS A 47 -7.53 -6.10 8.02
N LEU A 48 -7.50 -6.61 6.80
CA LEU A 48 -6.84 -7.87 6.47
C LEU A 48 -5.32 -7.71 6.39
N MET A 49 -4.86 -6.65 5.72
CA MET A 49 -3.45 -6.46 5.34
C MET A 49 -3.06 -4.98 5.46
N PRO A 50 -3.06 -4.41 6.69
CA PRO A 50 -2.83 -2.98 6.92
C PRO A 50 -1.48 -2.48 6.40
N LEU A 51 -0.42 -3.30 6.48
CA LEU A 51 0.91 -2.95 5.97
C LEU A 51 0.96 -2.88 4.44
N VAL A 52 0.18 -3.71 3.75
CA VAL A 52 0.05 -3.62 2.28
C VAL A 52 -0.73 -2.36 1.92
N GLN A 53 -1.85 -2.09 2.59
CA GLN A 53 -2.63 -0.86 2.38
C GLN A 53 -1.76 0.39 2.50
N GLN A 54 -0.98 0.48 3.58
CA GLN A 54 -0.08 1.62 3.78
C GLN A 54 0.93 1.78 2.63
N HIS A 55 1.52 0.69 2.16
CA HIS A 55 2.44 0.77 1.04
C HIS A 55 1.74 1.25 -0.24
N LEU A 56 0.51 0.80 -0.53
CA LEU A 56 -0.27 1.28 -1.68
C LEU A 56 -0.65 2.77 -1.57
N ASP A 57 -0.79 3.29 -0.34
CA ASP A 57 -1.02 4.72 -0.11
C ASP A 57 0.24 5.54 -0.40
N MET A 58 1.43 4.98 -0.15
CA MET A 58 2.72 5.63 -0.35
C MET A 58 3.33 5.45 -1.75
N CYS A 59 3.09 4.30 -2.39
CA CYS A 59 3.71 3.90 -3.65
C CYS A 59 2.67 3.88 -4.79
N PRO A 60 2.70 4.86 -5.71
CA PRO A 60 1.73 4.94 -6.80
C PRO A 60 1.86 3.78 -7.80
N ASP A 61 3.07 3.27 -8.02
CA ASP A 61 3.32 2.19 -8.97
C ASP A 61 2.68 0.88 -8.49
N CYS A 62 2.93 0.49 -7.22
CA CYS A 62 2.29 -0.69 -6.64
C CYS A 62 0.76 -0.57 -6.59
N ARG A 63 0.23 0.65 -6.39
CA ARG A 63 -1.22 0.90 -6.43
C ARG A 63 -1.80 0.69 -7.83
N GLU A 64 -1.14 1.19 -8.87
CA GLU A 64 -1.58 0.98 -10.24
C GLU A 64 -1.64 -0.50 -10.59
N GLU A 65 -0.61 -1.26 -10.21
CA GLU A 65 -0.56 -2.70 -10.44
C GLU A 65 -1.66 -3.45 -9.69
N PHE A 66 -1.87 -3.12 -8.41
CA PHE A 66 -2.98 -3.65 -7.60
C PHE A 66 -4.34 -3.43 -8.28
N GLU A 67 -4.63 -2.20 -8.69
CA GLU A 67 -5.89 -1.86 -9.34
C GLU A 67 -6.06 -2.56 -10.69
N ALA A 68 -4.96 -2.71 -11.45
CA ALA A 68 -4.97 -3.42 -12.72
C ALA A 68 -5.30 -4.90 -12.53
N LEU A 69 -4.64 -5.59 -11.60
CA LEU A 69 -4.96 -6.98 -11.26
C LEU A 69 -6.40 -7.11 -10.77
N LEU A 70 -6.86 -6.22 -9.89
CA LEU A 70 -8.22 -6.26 -9.35
C LEU A 70 -9.30 -6.13 -10.42
N ARG A 71 -9.08 -5.31 -11.45
CA ARG A 71 -9.98 -5.22 -12.61
C ARG A 71 -10.07 -6.55 -13.36
N VAL A 72 -8.93 -7.20 -13.60
CA VAL A 72 -8.88 -8.49 -14.31
C VAL A 72 -9.57 -9.59 -13.51
N VAL A 73 -9.29 -9.69 -12.20
CA VAL A 73 -9.88 -10.71 -11.33
C VAL A 73 -11.41 -10.54 -11.24
N ARG A 74 -11.90 -9.31 -11.03
CA ARG A 74 -13.35 -9.04 -11.00
C ARG A 74 -14.05 -9.35 -12.32
N ALA A 75 -13.39 -9.05 -13.45
CA ALA A 75 -13.92 -9.40 -14.76
C ALA A 75 -14.02 -10.92 -14.95
N GLY A 76 -13.01 -11.67 -14.51
CA GLY A 76 -13.00 -13.13 -14.53
C GLY A 76 -14.07 -13.76 -13.64
N MET A 77 -14.30 -13.21 -12.44
CA MET A 77 -15.35 -13.68 -11.52
C MET A 77 -16.77 -13.46 -12.05
N SER A 78 -16.97 -12.45 -12.89
CA SER A 78 -18.29 -12.16 -13.49
C SER A 78 -18.61 -13.05 -14.72
N ALA A 79 -17.62 -13.80 -15.20
CA ALA A 79 -17.74 -14.67 -16.38
C ALA A 79 -18.03 -16.15 -16.03
N VAL A 80 -18.25 -16.45 -14.74
CA VAL A 80 -18.59 -17.78 -14.19
C VAL A 80 -20.02 -17.74 -13.63
#